data_AF-A0A957FBQ3-F1
#
_entry.id   AF-A0A957FBQ3-F1
#
_cell.length_a   1.000
_cell.length_b   1.000
_cell.length_c   1.000
_cell.angle_alpha   90.00
_cell.angle_beta   90.00
_cell.angle_gamma   90.00
#
_symmetry.space_group_name_H-M   'P 1'
#
loop_
_entity.id
_entity.type
_entity.pdbx_description
1 polymer ?
#
loop_
_entity_poly.entity_id
_entity_poly.type
_entity_poly.pdbx_seq_one_letter_code
_entity_poly.pdbx_strand_id
1 'polypeptide(L)'
;AVALPDGGARPADLTSLWLADASLVTSGVDYRRWRLNGRAAHHIIDPRTGETAATDLLTATVLLRHAAQADAVATAALVLGRAAASDWLAARQVPALLVGGAGEVVRTPAWMRNSSGYSEF
;
A
#
# COMPACT_ATOMS: atom_id res chain seq x y z
N ALA A 1 -12.81 -4.60 -2.40
CA ALA A 1 -11.76 -5.61 -2.62
C ALA A 1 -10.42 -4.92 -2.71
N VAL A 2 -9.39 -5.44 -2.04
CA VAL A 2 -7.98 -5.12 -2.32
C VAL A 2 -7.49 -6.27 -3.20
N ALA A 3 -7.00 -5.97 -4.39
CA ALA A 3 -6.56 -6.99 -5.34
C ALA A 3 -5.04 -6.97 -5.50
N LEU A 4 -4.46 -8.09 -5.92
CA LEU A 4 -3.07 -8.10 -6.39
C LEU A 4 -2.96 -7.27 -7.68
N PRO A 5 -1.96 -6.38 -7.78
CA PRO A 5 -1.61 -5.77 -9.05
C PRO A 5 -0.97 -6.84 -9.95
N ASP A 6 -1.75 -7.33 -10.92
CA ASP A 6 -1.29 -8.35 -11.86
C ASP A 6 -0.78 -7.69 -13.13
N GLY A 7 0.46 -8.01 -13.53
CA GLY A 7 1.09 -7.56 -14.77
C GLY A 7 0.50 -8.15 -16.07
N GLY A 8 -0.83 -8.37 -16.14
CA GLY A 8 -1.52 -8.82 -17.35
C GLY A 8 -2.61 -9.90 -17.18
N ALA A 9 -2.82 -10.44 -15.97
CA ALA A 9 -3.92 -11.38 -15.67
C ALA A 9 -5.07 -10.68 -14.92
N ARG A 10 -6.24 -11.33 -14.82
CA ARG A 10 -7.38 -10.80 -14.05
C ARG A 10 -6.99 -10.77 -12.56
N PRO A 11 -7.04 -9.61 -11.88
CA PRO A 11 -6.60 -9.46 -10.50
C PRO A 11 -7.23 -10.51 -9.58
N ALA A 12 -6.40 -11.25 -8.84
CA ALA A 12 -6.88 -12.05 -7.74
C ALA A 12 -7.19 -11.14 -6.53
N ASP A 13 -8.40 -11.25 -5.98
CA ASP A 13 -8.78 -10.51 -4.77
C ASP A 13 -7.98 -11.06 -3.57
N LEU A 14 -7.23 -10.18 -2.90
CA LEU A 14 -6.51 -10.53 -1.67
C LEU A 14 -7.41 -10.56 -0.45
N THR A 15 -8.43 -9.69 -0.44
CA THR A 15 -9.37 -9.51 0.67
C THR A 15 -10.48 -8.55 0.28
N SER A 16 -11.61 -8.65 0.99
CA SER A 16 -12.74 -7.73 0.91
C SER A 16 -13.07 -7.22 2.31
N LEU A 17 -13.51 -5.96 2.38
CA LEU A 17 -13.85 -5.28 3.62
C LEU A 17 -15.14 -4.50 3.39
N TRP A 18 -16.04 -4.55 4.37
CA TRP A 18 -17.10 -3.56 4.50
C TRP A 18 -16.58 -2.38 5.29
N LEU A 19 -16.92 -1.16 4.85
CA LEU A 19 -16.43 0.08 5.46
C LEU A 19 -17.62 0.93 5.88
N ALA A 20 -17.59 1.45 7.10
CA ALA A 20 -18.43 2.57 7.53
C ALA A 20 -17.54 3.61 8.20
N ASP A 21 -17.76 4.90 7.91
CA ASP A 21 -16.99 6.01 8.46
C ASP A 21 -15.45 5.86 8.36
N ALA A 22 -14.99 5.20 7.29
CA ALA A 22 -13.60 4.90 7.04
C ALA A 22 -13.24 5.05 5.55
N SER A 23 -11.95 5.25 5.30
CA SER A 23 -11.34 5.41 3.99
C SER A 23 -10.28 4.33 3.78
N LEU A 24 -10.37 3.62 2.66
CA LEU A 24 -9.37 2.65 2.23
C LEU A 24 -8.69 3.20 0.98
N VAL A 25 -7.40 3.53 1.10
CA VAL A 25 -6.64 4.13 0.00
C VAL A 25 -5.48 3.23 -0.37
N THR A 26 -5.26 3.05 -1.67
CA THR A 26 -4.14 2.28 -2.21
C THR A 26 -3.27 3.20 -3.06
N SER A 27 -1.98 3.25 -2.74
CA SER A 27 -0.95 3.82 -3.61
C SER A 27 -0.17 2.67 -4.26
N GLY A 28 0.32 2.87 -5.48
CA GLY A 28 1.07 1.85 -6.21
C GLY A 28 2.08 2.42 -7.19
N VAL A 29 3.12 1.64 -7.49
CA VAL A 29 4.19 1.98 -8.45
C VAL A 29 4.08 1.25 -9.79
N ASP A 30 3.08 0.39 -9.92
CA ASP A 30 2.85 -0.54 -11.02
C ASP A 30 2.09 0.08 -12.21
N TYR A 31 1.30 1.14 -11.97
CA TYR A 31 0.49 1.79 -13.01
C TYR A 31 1.22 2.94 -13.73
N ARG A 32 1.54 4.04 -13.04
CA ARG A 32 2.20 5.22 -13.63
C ARG A 32 3.72 5.08 -13.59
N ARG A 33 4.26 4.35 -14.56
CA ARG A 33 5.69 4.02 -14.71
C ARG A 33 6.24 4.35 -16.09
N TRP A 34 7.53 4.64 -16.17
CA TRP A 34 8.24 4.95 -17.42
C TRP A 34 9.72 4.56 -17.31
N ARG A 35 10.50 4.87 -18.34
CA ARG A 35 11.98 4.76 -18.31
C ARG A 35 12.58 6.16 -18.31
N LEU A 36 13.44 6.43 -17.33
CA LEU A 36 14.23 7.66 -17.24
C LEU A 36 15.71 7.28 -17.30
N ASN A 37 16.44 7.78 -18.30
CA ASN A 37 17.87 7.48 -18.51
C ASN A 37 18.20 5.98 -18.51
N GLY A 38 17.34 5.17 -19.15
CA GLY A 38 17.53 3.70 -19.21
C GLY A 38 17.20 2.94 -17.92
N ARG A 39 16.73 3.61 -16.86
CA ARG A 39 16.29 2.99 -15.60
C ARG A 39 14.77 3.03 -15.49
N ALA A 40 14.19 2.03 -14.82
CA ALA A 40 12.76 2.05 -14.48
C ALA A 40 12.47 3.19 -13.50
N ALA A 41 11.36 3.90 -13.73
CA ALA A 41 10.91 5.02 -12.92
C ALA A 41 9.38 4.99 -12.71
N HIS A 42 8.89 5.66 -11.68
CA HIS A 42 7.47 5.83 -11.37
C HIS A 42 7.21 7.18 -10.68
N HIS A 43 5.93 7.55 -10.57
CA HIS A 43 5.49 8.88 -10.11
C HIS A 43 5.66 9.19 -8.61
N ILE A 44 6.25 8.28 -7.84
CA ILE A 44 6.47 8.49 -6.40
C ILE A 44 7.93 8.88 -6.22
N ILE A 45 8.13 10.08 -5.70
CA ILE A 45 9.44 10.69 -5.50
C ILE A 45 9.83 10.57 -4.04
N ASP A 46 11.06 10.15 -3.79
CA ASP A 46 11.65 10.18 -2.45
C ASP A 46 12.08 11.61 -2.14
N PRO A 47 11.44 12.29 -1.16
CA PRO A 47 11.77 13.68 -0.84
C PRO A 47 13.19 13.86 -0.28
N ARG A 48 13.85 12.79 0.18
CA ARG A 48 15.23 12.86 0.69
C ARG A 48 16.26 13.00 -0.44
N THR A 49 15.94 12.51 -1.63
CA THR A 49 16.86 12.47 -2.77
C THR A 49 16.38 13.30 -3.96
N GLY A 50 15.07 13.57 -4.05
CA GLY A 50 14.45 14.19 -5.23
C GLY A 50 14.28 13.22 -6.41
N GLU A 51 14.63 11.94 -6.22
CA GLU A 51 14.60 10.91 -7.25
C GLU A 51 13.38 10.00 -7.11
N THR A 52 13.14 9.15 -8.11
CA THR A 52 12.13 8.08 -7.98
C THR A 52 12.45 7.23 -6.75
N ALA A 53 11.45 6.98 -5.89
CA ALA A 53 11.65 6.20 -4.68
C ALA A 53 12.07 4.76 -5.02
N ALA A 54 13.15 4.29 -4.40
CA ALA A 54 13.57 2.89 -4.51
C ALA A 54 12.80 2.06 -3.48
N THR A 55 11.94 1.14 -3.93
CA THR A 55 11.07 0.35 -3.07
C THR A 55 10.93 -1.10 -3.56
N ASP A 56 10.76 -2.02 -2.62
CA ASP A 56 10.44 -3.43 -2.87
C ASP A 56 8.92 -3.71 -2.84
N LEU A 57 8.11 -2.66 -2.68
CA LEU A 57 6.65 -2.70 -2.72
C LEU A 57 6.09 -2.38 -4.10
N LEU A 58 5.04 -3.09 -4.51
CA LEU A 58 4.18 -2.72 -5.63
C LEU A 58 3.08 -1.78 -5.17
N THR A 59 2.41 -2.11 -4.08
CA THR A 59 1.31 -1.32 -3.53
C THR A 59 1.34 -1.27 -2.01
N ALA A 60 0.77 -0.19 -1.48
CA ALA A 60 0.46 -0.05 -0.07
C ALA A 60 -1.00 0.39 0.06
N THR A 61 -1.80 -0.40 0.77
CA THR A 61 -3.20 -0.10 1.07
C THR A 61 -3.34 0.23 2.55
N VAL A 62 -3.93 1.37 2.86
CA VAL A 62 -4.05 1.92 4.21
C VAL A 62 -5.52 2.20 4.53
N LEU A 63 -5.95 1.82 5.73
CA LEU A 63 -7.29 2.06 6.26
C LEU A 63 -7.23 3.08 7.39
N LEU A 64 -7.81 4.27 7.19
CA LEU A 64 -7.95 5.32 8.22
C LEU A 64 -9.30 6.01 8.08
N ARG A 65 -9.70 6.84 9.05
CA ARG A 65 -10.96 7.61 8.97
C ARG A 65 -10.95 8.62 7.80
N HIS A 66 -9.81 9.27 7.57
CA HIS A 66 -9.69 10.36 6.60
C HIS A 66 -8.85 9.96 5.39
N ALA A 67 -9.44 10.06 4.19
CA ALA A 67 -8.78 9.67 2.94
C ALA A 67 -7.45 10.38 2.70
N ALA A 68 -7.35 11.68 2.97
CA ALA A 68 -6.11 12.43 2.79
C ALA A 68 -4.97 11.91 3.67
N GLN A 69 -5.28 11.47 4.89
CA GLN A 69 -4.28 10.85 5.77
C GLN A 69 -3.91 9.45 5.26
N ALA A 70 -4.89 8.64 4.85
CA ALA A 70 -4.62 7.31 4.30
C ALA A 70 -3.73 7.38 3.05
N ASP A 71 -3.97 8.35 2.16
CA ASP A 71 -3.18 8.57 0.95
C ASP A 71 -1.74 8.99 1.26
N ALA A 72 -1.55 9.94 2.17
CA ALA A 72 -0.23 10.36 2.60
C ALA A 72 0.56 9.21 3.25
N VAL A 73 -0.10 8.40 4.08
CA VAL A 73 0.51 7.25 4.77
C VAL A 73 0.83 6.11 3.79
N ALA A 74 -0.04 5.83 2.82
CA ALA A 74 0.20 4.83 1.78
C ALA A 74 1.39 5.22 0.89
N THR A 75 1.47 6.49 0.49
CA THR A 75 2.61 7.02 -0.27
C THR A 75 3.90 6.97 0.55
N ALA A 76 3.85 7.36 1.82
CA ALA A 76 5.01 7.28 2.71
C ALA A 76 5.51 5.83 2.90
N ALA A 77 4.59 4.86 3.00
CA ALA A 77 4.96 3.44 3.08
C ALA A 77 5.73 2.96 1.85
N LEU A 78 5.32 3.40 0.64
CA LEU A 78 6.05 3.10 -0.59
C LEU A 78 7.45 3.71 -0.59
N VAL A 79 7.61 4.95 -0.11
CA VAL A 79 8.93 5.61 0.01
C VAL A 79 9.85 4.91 1.02
N LEU A 80 9.29 4.40 2.12
CA LEU A 80 10.05 3.70 3.16
C LEU A 80 10.51 2.30 2.73
N GLY A 81 9.76 1.62 1.86
CA GLY A 81 9.97 0.21 1.53
C GLY A 81 9.43 -0.73 2.61
N ARG A 82 9.24 -2.01 2.26
CA ARG A 82 8.43 -2.98 3.01
C ARG A 82 8.83 -3.12 4.48
N ALA A 83 10.11 -3.36 4.76
CA ALA A 83 10.57 -3.63 6.13
C ALA A 83 10.37 -2.41 7.04
N ALA A 84 10.90 -1.25 6.63
CA ALA A 84 10.77 -0.01 7.40
C ALA A 84 9.32 0.47 7.48
N ALA A 85 8.54 0.34 6.41
CA ALA A 85 7.12 0.68 6.41
C ALA A 85 6.32 -0.19 7.38
N SER A 86 6.55 -1.52 7.37
CA SER A 86 5.88 -2.45 8.28
C SER A 86 6.10 -2.07 9.75
N ASP A 87 7.35 -1.83 10.14
CA ASP A 87 7.69 -1.42 11.51
C ASP A 87 7.10 -0.06 11.87
N TRP A 88 7.21 0.91 10.96
CA TRP A 88 6.71 2.28 11.14
C TRP A 88 5.18 2.32 11.33
N LEU A 89 4.44 1.55 10.54
CA LEU A 89 2.98 1.42 10.59
C LEU A 89 2.53 0.64 11.83
N ALA A 90 3.21 -0.46 12.16
CA ALA A 90 2.90 -1.27 13.34
C ALA A 90 3.07 -0.45 14.63
N ALA A 91 4.16 0.33 14.75
CA ALA A 91 4.39 1.21 15.89
C ALA A 91 3.32 2.29 16.06
N ARG A 92 2.62 2.66 14.98
CA ARG A 92 1.51 3.65 14.97
C ARG A 92 0.13 3.02 15.01
N GLN A 93 0.07 1.69 15.09
CA GLN A 93 -1.18 0.92 15.03
C GLN A 93 -2.02 1.24 13.79
N VAL A 94 -1.39 1.59 12.67
CA VAL A 94 -2.10 1.88 11.42
C VAL A 94 -2.44 0.56 10.72
N PRO A 95 -3.72 0.28 10.42
CA PRO A 95 -4.11 -0.87 9.62
C PRO A 95 -3.69 -0.67 8.16
N ALA A 96 -2.79 -1.52 7.69
CA ALA A 96 -2.30 -1.54 6.32
C ALA A 96 -2.03 -2.96 5.81
N LEU A 97 -2.13 -3.09 4.48
CA LEU A 97 -1.76 -4.24 3.67
C LEU A 97 -0.72 -3.77 2.63
N LEU A 98 0.47 -4.37 2.67
CA LEU A 98 1.59 -4.07 1.78
C LEU A 98 1.81 -5.25 0.83
N VAL A 99 1.96 -4.98 -0.47
CA VAL A 99 2.23 -6.00 -1.49
C VAL A 99 3.59 -5.76 -2.11
N GLY A 100 4.44 -6.78 -2.11
CA GLY A 100 5.79 -6.78 -2.69
C GLY A 100 5.84 -7.17 -4.16
N GLY A 101 6.96 -6.85 -4.80
CA GLY A 101 7.26 -7.17 -6.22
C GLY A 101 7.20 -8.65 -6.59
N ALA A 102 7.44 -9.54 -5.63
CA ALA A 102 7.39 -10.99 -5.83
C ALA A 102 6.09 -11.62 -5.30
N GLY A 103 5.05 -10.81 -5.08
CA GLY A 103 3.74 -11.26 -4.61
C GLY A 103 3.63 -11.45 -3.10
N GLU A 104 4.63 -11.02 -2.33
CA GLU A 104 4.57 -11.12 -0.87
C GLU A 104 3.53 -10.16 -0.31
N VAL A 105 2.70 -10.64 0.62
CA VAL A 105 1.66 -9.83 1.25
C VAL A 105 1.97 -9.69 2.74
N VAL A 106 2.20 -8.47 3.21
CA VAL A 106 2.40 -8.14 4.62
C VAL A 106 1.18 -7.41 5.15
N ARG A 107 0.63 -7.88 6.27
CA ARG A 107 -0.47 -7.22 6.97
C ARG A 107 0.03 -6.74 8.32
N THR A 108 -0.18 -5.46 8.61
CA THR A 108 0.10 -4.92 9.95
C THR A 108 -0.79 -5.58 11.01
N PRO A 109 -0.38 -5.67 12.28
CA PRO A 109 -1.21 -6.27 13.34
C PRO A 109 -2.57 -5.58 13.52
N ALA A 110 -2.68 -4.29 13.18
CA ALA A 110 -3.93 -3.54 13.28
C ALA A 110 -4.95 -3.90 12.18
N TRP A 111 -4.51 -4.50 11.06
CA TRP A 111 -5.36 -4.92 9.95
C TRP A 111 -6.50 -5.85 10.40
N MET A 112 -6.19 -6.82 11.27
CA MET A 112 -7.15 -7.83 11.73
C MET A 112 -8.12 -7.34 12.81
N ARG A 113 -7.78 -6.27 13.55
CA ARG A 113 -8.63 -5.77 14.64
C ARG A 113 -9.82 -4.96 14.15
N ASN A 114 -9.69 -4.31 12.99
CA ASN A 114 -10.74 -3.46 12.42
C ASN A 114 -11.63 -4.18 11.40
N SER A 115 -11.29 -5.42 11.00
CA SER A 115 -12.16 -6.24 10.15
C SER A 115 -13.26 -6.97 10.94
N SER A 116 -13.09 -7.14 12.26
CA SER A 116 -14.06 -7.85 13.11
C SER A 116 -15.29 -7.01 13.49
N GLY A 117 -15.28 -5.69 13.26
CA GLY A 117 -16.43 -4.80 13.45
C GLY A 117 -17.40 -4.78 12.26
N TYR A 118 -17.08 -5.51 11.19
CA TYR A 118 -17.79 -5.50 9.93
C TYR A 118 -18.00 -6.95 9.48
N SER A 119 -18.99 -7.58 10.11
CA SER A 119 -19.34 -8.99 9.92
C SER A 119 -19.63 -9.31 8.45
N GLU A 120 -19.08 -10.43 8.02
CA GLU A 120 -19.46 -11.16 6.82
C GLU A 120 -20.96 -11.49 6.86
N PHE A 121 -21.67 -11.14 5.79
CA PHE A 121 -22.92 -11.73 5.30
C PHE A 121 -22.90 -11.68 3.78
#